data_AF-A0A3S0PLC7-F1
#
_entry.id   AF-A0A3S0PLC7-F1
#
_cell.length_a   1.000
_cell.length_b   1.000
_cell.length_c   1.000
_cell.angle_alpha   90.00
_cell.angle_beta   90.00
_cell.angle_gamma   90.00
#
_symmetry.space_group_name_H-M   'P 1'
#
loop_
_entity.id
_entity.type
_entity.pdbx_description
1 polymer ?
#
loop_
_entity_poly.entity_id
_entity_poly.type
_entity_poly.pdbx_seq_one_letter_code
_entity_poly.pdbx_strand_id
1 'polypeptide(L)'
;MNAVDLIIVAVLALSVLVGLWRGLISEVLALVTWIAAFWVALAYGPVVSMHFEHSIQTQLLRLAVGYGLCFIAVLIVGALLRFAIRALVDGTGLGGTDRLLGMVFGFARGVLLVTLLVFLVSQTGFAHEPLWQQSTLLPQFKSMAAWLESEMPPNVREHLHAENFPVHLPKVQLDGLPAHISTSPAAASSAAGTTHHTNG
;
A
#
# COMPACT_ATOMS: atom_id res chain seq x y z
N MET A 1 14.85 -22.28 -3.52
CA MET A 1 14.59 -20.83 -3.70
C MET A 1 13.30 -20.52 -2.97
N ASN A 2 13.29 -19.48 -2.14
CA ASN A 2 12.15 -19.15 -1.31
C ASN A 2 11.00 -18.57 -2.16
N ALA A 3 9.75 -18.64 -1.69
CA ALA A 3 8.60 -18.10 -2.42
C ALA A 3 8.78 -16.60 -2.72
N VAL A 4 9.41 -15.86 -1.81
CA VAL A 4 9.74 -14.44 -2.00
C VAL A 4 10.76 -14.24 -3.12
N ASP A 5 11.79 -15.08 -3.21
CA ASP A 5 12.78 -15.00 -4.30
C ASP A 5 12.12 -15.26 -5.66
N LEU A 6 11.17 -16.22 -5.72
CA LEU A 6 10.44 -16.53 -6.94
C LEU A 6 9.57 -15.35 -7.40
N ILE A 7 8.90 -14.66 -6.48
CA ILE A 7 8.11 -13.45 -6.78
C ILE A 7 9.00 -12.33 -7.30
N ILE A 8 10.15 -12.09 -6.66
CA ILE A 8 11.10 -11.05 -7.09
C ILE A 8 11.58 -11.33 -8.51
N VAL A 9 12.01 -12.57 -8.79
CA VAL A 9 12.47 -12.98 -10.12
C VAL A 9 11.34 -12.86 -11.14
N ALA A 10 10.12 -13.26 -10.79
CA ALA A 10 8.96 -13.16 -11.68
C ALA A 10 8.64 -11.70 -12.05
N VAL A 11 8.64 -10.79 -11.07
CA VAL A 11 8.39 -9.35 -11.30
C VAL A 11 9.49 -8.73 -12.16
N LEU A 12 10.76 -9.03 -11.87
CA LEU A 12 11.89 -8.54 -12.67
C LEU A 12 11.83 -9.07 -14.11
N ALA A 13 11.63 -10.37 -14.28
CA ALA A 13 11.53 -11.00 -15.60
C ALA A 13 10.36 -10.43 -16.40
N LEU A 14 9.19 -10.26 -15.78
CA LEU A 14 8.03 -9.66 -16.42
C LEU A 14 8.30 -8.19 -16.81
N SER A 15 8.93 -7.41 -15.93
CA SER A 15 9.25 -6.01 -16.22
C SER A 15 10.25 -5.86 -17.37
N VAL A 16 11.27 -6.71 -17.40
CA VAL A 16 12.23 -6.81 -18.52
C VAL A 16 11.53 -7.22 -19.82
N LEU A 17 10.69 -8.25 -19.77
CA LEU A 17 9.99 -8.76 -20.95
C LEU A 17 9.03 -7.72 -21.52
N VAL A 18 8.28 -7.03 -20.65
CA VAL A 18 7.40 -5.92 -21.05
C VAL A 18 8.22 -4.78 -21.66
N GLY A 19 9.36 -4.42 -21.06
CA GLY A 19 10.27 -3.40 -21.60
C GLY A 19 10.83 -3.78 -22.98
N LEU A 20 11.17 -5.05 -23.18
CA LEU A 20 11.63 -5.58 -24.47
C LEU A 20 10.51 -5.57 -25.53
N TRP A 21 9.27 -5.88 -25.16
CA TRP A 21 8.14 -5.91 -26.08
C TRP A 21 7.60 -4.52 -26.44
N ARG A 22 7.59 -3.60 -25.47
CA ARG A 22 7.09 -2.23 -25.68
C ARG A 22 8.14 -1.28 -26.23
N GLY A 23 9.41 -1.47 -25.89
CA GLY A 23 10.50 -0.55 -26.20
C GLY A 23 10.61 0.61 -25.22
N LEU A 24 11.79 1.25 -25.20
CA LEU A 24 12.10 2.38 -24.30
C LEU A 24 11.14 3.54 -24.51
N ILE A 25 10.92 3.95 -25.76
CA ILE A 25 10.14 5.14 -26.10
C ILE A 25 8.71 4.99 -25.59
N SER A 26 8.10 3.82 -25.77
CA SER A 26 6.75 3.53 -25.28
C SER A 26 6.65 3.60 -23.76
N GLU A 27 7.67 3.11 -23.04
CA GLU A 27 7.72 3.13 -21.58
C GLU A 27 7.95 4.54 -21.03
N VAL A 28 8.88 5.31 -21.61
CA VAL A 28 9.12 6.71 -21.21
C VAL A 28 7.89 7.57 -21.47
N LEU A 29 7.25 7.45 -22.64
CA LEU A 29 6.01 8.17 -22.92
C LEU A 29 4.89 7.76 -21.97
N ALA A 30 4.84 6.50 -21.54
CA ALA A 30 3.89 6.07 -20.53
C ALA A 30 4.12 6.75 -19.19
N LEU A 31 5.37 6.77 -18.72
CA LEU A 31 5.72 7.40 -17.46
C LEU A 31 5.44 8.91 -17.48
N VAL A 32 5.85 9.60 -18.55
CA VAL A 32 5.58 11.03 -18.76
C VAL A 32 4.08 11.31 -18.80
N THR A 33 3.30 10.48 -19.51
CA THR A 33 1.83 10.64 -19.56
C THR A 33 1.21 10.49 -18.19
N TRP A 34 1.65 9.53 -17.38
CA TRP A 34 1.15 9.34 -16.01
C TRP A 34 1.47 10.53 -15.11
N ILE A 35 2.71 11.02 -15.15
CA ILE A 35 3.13 12.22 -14.38
C ILE A 35 2.31 13.44 -14.82
N ALA A 36 2.17 13.66 -16.13
CA ALA A 36 1.37 14.76 -16.67
C ALA A 36 -0.10 14.63 -16.28
N ALA A 37 -0.67 13.42 -16.28
CA ALA A 37 -2.05 13.18 -15.89
C ALA A 37 -2.30 13.53 -14.41
N PHE A 38 -1.40 13.13 -13.51
CA PHE A 38 -1.47 13.55 -12.10
C PHE A 38 -1.32 15.06 -11.95
N TRP A 39 -0.33 15.66 -12.60
CA TRP A 39 -0.09 17.11 -12.52
C TRP A 39 -1.31 17.91 -12.99
N VAL A 40 -1.86 17.57 -14.16
CA VAL A 40 -3.03 18.23 -14.74
C VAL A 40 -4.27 17.97 -13.90
N ALA A 41 -4.47 16.75 -13.41
CA ALA A 41 -5.58 16.45 -12.52
C ALA A 41 -5.49 17.33 -11.25
N LEU A 42 -4.33 17.38 -10.59
CA LEU A 42 -4.14 18.20 -9.39
C LEU A 42 -4.34 19.70 -9.66
N ALA A 43 -3.86 20.20 -10.79
CA ALA A 43 -3.95 21.62 -11.14
C ALA A 43 -5.36 22.05 -11.59
N TYR A 44 -6.04 21.24 -12.40
CA TYR A 44 -7.28 21.62 -13.09
C TYR A 44 -8.53 20.89 -12.58
N GLY A 45 -8.37 19.84 -11.78
CA GLY A 45 -9.47 19.06 -11.21
C GLY A 45 -10.50 19.91 -10.46
N PRO A 46 -10.10 20.87 -9.59
CA PRO A 46 -11.05 21.77 -8.93
C PRO A 46 -11.83 22.65 -9.91
N VAL A 47 -11.16 23.20 -10.92
CA VAL A 47 -11.79 24.07 -11.93
C VAL A 47 -12.82 23.29 -12.75
N VAL A 48 -12.48 22.08 -13.17
CA VAL A 48 -13.40 21.21 -13.90
C VAL A 48 -14.57 20.78 -12.99
N SER A 49 -14.32 20.56 -11.70
CA SER A 49 -15.37 20.19 -10.74
C SER A 49 -16.46 21.27 -10.60
N MET A 50 -16.12 22.55 -10.74
CA MET A 50 -17.09 23.66 -10.65
C MET A 50 -18.18 23.59 -11.72
N HIS A 51 -17.85 23.05 -12.91
CA HIS A 51 -18.83 22.88 -13.99
C HIS A 51 -19.95 21.88 -13.63
N PHE A 52 -19.72 21.02 -12.64
CA PHE A 52 -20.69 20.03 -12.16
C PHE A 52 -21.43 20.47 -10.90
N GLU A 53 -21.30 21.74 -10.47
CA GLU A 53 -21.95 22.26 -9.26
C GLU A 53 -23.48 22.09 -9.27
N HIS A 54 -24.09 22.24 -10.44
CA HIS A 54 -25.54 22.15 -10.60
C HIS A 54 -26.05 20.72 -10.79
N SER A 55 -25.16 19.76 -11.09
CA SER A 55 -25.52 18.36 -11.36
C SER A 55 -25.19 17.43 -10.20
N ILE A 56 -24.14 17.72 -9.41
CA ILE A 56 -23.68 16.88 -8.32
C ILE A 56 -23.68 17.67 -7.01
N GLN A 57 -24.58 17.30 -6.10
CA GLN A 57 -24.73 17.94 -4.80
C GLN A 57 -23.59 17.57 -3.83
N THR A 58 -23.10 16.33 -3.90
CA THR A 58 -22.03 15.84 -3.02
C THR A 58 -20.67 16.38 -3.44
N GLN A 59 -20.07 17.24 -2.61
CA GLN A 59 -18.78 17.88 -2.89
C GLN A 59 -17.66 16.89 -3.18
N LEU A 60 -17.55 15.80 -2.41
CA LEU A 60 -16.52 14.78 -2.62
C LEU A 60 -16.65 14.11 -4.00
N LEU A 61 -17.88 13.76 -4.39
CA LEU A 61 -18.14 13.12 -5.68
C LEU A 61 -17.83 14.09 -6.84
N ARG A 62 -18.20 15.36 -6.69
CA ARG A 62 -17.93 16.41 -7.68
C ARG A 62 -16.44 16.60 -7.90
N LEU A 63 -15.66 16.65 -6.82
CA LEU A 63 -14.19 16.75 -6.89
C LEU A 63 -13.59 15.51 -7.55
N ALA A 64 -14.03 14.31 -7.16
CA ALA A 64 -13.58 13.05 -7.75
C ALA A 64 -13.84 12.99 -9.26
N VAL A 65 -15.01 13.46 -9.72
CA VAL A 65 -15.34 13.54 -11.15
C VAL A 65 -14.44 14.56 -11.86
N GLY A 66 -14.20 15.73 -11.28
CA GLY A 66 -13.32 16.75 -11.88
C GLY A 66 -11.88 16.25 -12.04
N TYR A 67 -11.30 15.67 -10.99
CA TYR A 67 -9.98 15.03 -11.04
C TYR A 67 -9.94 13.87 -12.02
N GLY A 68 -10.92 12.96 -11.95
CA GLY A 68 -11.01 11.79 -12.80
C GLY A 68 -11.12 12.14 -14.28
N LEU A 69 -11.92 13.15 -14.62
CA LEU A 69 -12.09 13.59 -16.00
C LEU A 69 -10.80 14.19 -16.57
N CYS A 70 -10.12 15.06 -15.81
CA CYS A 70 -8.83 15.62 -16.20
C CYS A 70 -7.79 14.50 -16.41
N PHE A 71 -7.72 13.58 -15.45
CA PHE A 71 -6.78 12.46 -15.49
C PHE A 71 -7.00 11.59 -16.73
N ILE A 72 -8.24 11.14 -16.96
CA ILE A 72 -8.60 10.31 -18.11
C ILE A 72 -8.35 11.05 -19.43
N ALA A 73 -8.71 12.33 -19.51
CA ALA A 73 -8.47 13.13 -20.71
C ALA A 73 -6.98 13.16 -21.09
N VAL A 74 -6.09 13.38 -20.12
CA VAL A 74 -4.64 13.37 -20.38
C VAL A 74 -4.15 11.98 -20.75
N LEU A 75 -4.64 10.92 -20.10
CA LEU A 75 -4.29 9.55 -20.48
C LEU A 75 -4.67 9.23 -21.94
N ILE A 76 -5.85 9.67 -22.38
CA ILE A 76 -6.31 9.49 -23.76
C ILE A 76 -5.38 10.24 -24.73
N VAL A 77 -5.11 11.52 -24.47
CA VAL A 77 -4.21 12.33 -25.31
C VAL A 77 -2.81 11.71 -25.36
N GLY A 78 -2.26 11.30 -24.22
CA GLY A 78 -0.95 10.65 -24.16
C GLY A 78 -0.93 9.28 -24.85
N ALA A 79 -2.03 8.53 -24.84
CA ALA A 79 -2.15 7.28 -25.59
C ALA A 79 -2.14 7.52 -27.11
N LEU A 80 -2.86 8.54 -27.59
CA LEU A 80 -2.85 8.94 -29.00
C LEU A 80 -1.46 9.42 -29.43
N LEU A 81 -0.81 10.25 -28.61
CA LEU A 81 0.55 10.72 -28.87
C LEU A 81 1.54 9.55 -28.93
N ARG A 82 1.43 8.59 -27.99
CA ARG A 82 2.25 7.38 -28.00
C ARG A 82 2.04 6.55 -29.25
N PHE A 83 0.79 6.38 -29.69
CA PHE A 83 0.47 5.67 -30.91
C PHE A 83 1.14 6.32 -32.13
N ALA A 84 1.04 7.65 -32.26
CA ALA A 84 1.66 8.41 -33.34
C ALA A 84 3.20 8.29 -33.32
N ILE A 85 3.84 8.46 -32.16
CA ILE A 85 5.30 8.35 -32.04
C ILE A 85 5.77 6.92 -32.36
N ARG A 86 5.04 5.90 -31.92
CA ARG A 86 5.40 4.50 -32.21
C ARG A 86 5.39 4.21 -33.70
N ALA A 87 4.38 4.73 -34.43
CA ALA A 87 4.32 4.62 -35.88
C ALA A 87 5.52 5.29 -36.58
N LEU A 88 6.02 6.42 -36.05
CA LEU A 88 7.21 7.08 -36.58
C LEU A 88 8.48 6.24 -36.35
N VAL A 89 8.64 5.70 -35.13
CA VAL A 89 9.81 4.89 -34.76
C VAL A 89 9.88 3.60 -35.59
N ASP A 90 8.75 2.93 -35.78
CA ASP A 90 8.68 1.72 -36.61
C ASP A 90 9.13 1.99 -38.06
N GLY A 91 8.91 3.20 -38.59
CA GLY A 91 9.38 3.62 -39.91
C GLY A 91 10.88 3.90 -40.02
N THR A 92 11.59 4.11 -38.90
CA THR A 92 13.04 4.45 -38.91
C THR A 92 13.97 3.24 -38.88
N GLY A 93 13.44 2.02 -38.67
CA GLY A 93 14.26 0.80 -38.54
C GLY A 93 15.05 0.69 -37.23
N LEU A 94 14.95 1.67 -36.33
CA LEU A 94 15.64 1.68 -35.03
C LEU A 94 14.95 0.84 -33.93
N GLY A 95 13.88 0.11 -34.29
CA GLY A 95 13.09 -0.68 -33.34
C GLY A 95 13.89 -1.72 -32.57
N GLY A 96 14.99 -2.25 -33.12
CA GLY A 96 15.87 -3.17 -32.40
C GLY A 96 16.56 -2.54 -31.19
N THR A 97 17.18 -1.37 -31.38
CA THR A 97 17.87 -0.63 -30.31
C THR A 97 16.88 -0.11 -29.27
N ASP A 98 15.72 0.40 -29.70
CA ASP A 98 14.65 0.84 -28.79
C ASP A 98 14.18 -0.29 -27.84
N ARG A 99 14.07 -1.53 -28.36
CA ARG A 99 13.71 -2.71 -27.55
C ARG A 99 14.81 -3.12 -26.58
N LEU A 100 16.08 -3.05 -26.98
CA LEU A 100 17.21 -3.33 -26.08
C LEU A 100 17.30 -2.31 -24.95
N LEU A 101 17.15 -1.03 -25.25
CA LEU A 101 17.08 0.00 -24.21
C LEU A 101 15.83 -0.16 -23.34
N GLY A 102 14.72 -0.61 -23.94
CA GLY A 102 13.49 -0.98 -23.24
C GLY A 102 13.70 -2.11 -22.23
N MET A 103 14.54 -3.11 -22.54
CA MET A 103 14.93 -4.15 -21.58
C MET A 103 15.66 -3.56 -20.37
N VAL A 104 16.64 -2.67 -20.59
CA VAL A 104 17.41 -2.03 -19.50
C VAL A 104 16.50 -1.16 -18.63
N PHE A 105 15.63 -0.38 -19.27
CA PHE A 105 14.64 0.43 -18.55
C PHE A 105 13.64 -0.44 -17.78
N GLY A 106 13.17 -1.53 -18.41
CA GLY A 106 12.29 -2.52 -17.79
C GLY A 106 12.93 -3.19 -16.57
N PHE A 107 14.23 -3.48 -16.62
CA PHE A 107 14.99 -3.97 -15.47
C PHE A 107 15.04 -2.92 -14.35
N ALA A 108 15.43 -1.68 -14.66
CA ALA A 108 15.46 -0.59 -13.67
C ALA A 108 14.08 -0.36 -13.02
N ARG A 109 13.02 -0.36 -13.81
CA ARG A 109 11.63 -0.28 -13.31
C ARG A 109 11.29 -1.48 -12.43
N GLY A 110 11.68 -2.68 -12.83
CA GLY A 110 11.46 -3.89 -12.05
C GLY A 110 12.15 -3.82 -10.69
N VAL A 111 13.40 -3.36 -10.66
CA VAL A 111 14.18 -3.13 -9.42
C VAL A 111 13.47 -2.12 -8.52
N LEU A 112 12.98 -1.01 -9.08
CA LEU A 112 12.21 -0.02 -8.32
C LEU A 112 10.91 -0.62 -7.76
N LEU A 113 10.15 -1.36 -8.56
CA LEU A 113 8.91 -2.01 -8.11
C LEU A 113 9.16 -3.03 -6.99
N VAL A 114 10.20 -3.85 -7.12
CA VAL A 114 10.60 -4.81 -6.08
C VAL A 114 11.04 -4.08 -4.82
N THR A 115 11.85 -3.03 -4.94
CA THR A 115 12.28 -2.22 -3.78
C THR A 115 11.07 -1.63 -3.05
N LEU A 116 10.12 -1.07 -3.79
CA LEU A 116 8.89 -0.52 -3.22
C LEU A 116 8.03 -1.59 -2.55
N LEU A 117 7.92 -2.78 -3.15
CA LEU A 117 7.22 -3.91 -2.56
C LEU A 117 7.89 -4.37 -1.26
N VAL A 118 9.22 -4.48 -1.26
CA VAL A 118 10.00 -4.82 -0.06
C VAL A 118 9.81 -3.79 1.04
N PHE A 119 9.85 -2.50 0.69
CA PHE A 119 9.58 -1.40 1.62
C PHE A 119 8.17 -1.52 2.21
N LEU A 120 7.13 -1.64 1.37
CA LEU A 120 5.75 -1.76 1.84
C LEU A 120 5.54 -2.97 2.75
N VAL A 121 6.10 -4.13 2.41
CA VAL A 121 5.99 -5.33 3.24
C VAL A 121 6.80 -5.20 4.53
N SER A 122 7.94 -4.49 4.52
CA SER A 122 8.70 -4.21 5.74
C SER A 122 7.94 -3.35 6.75
N GLN A 123 7.03 -2.50 6.26
CA GLN A 123 6.10 -1.72 7.11
C GLN A 123 4.93 -2.57 7.64
N THR A 124 4.84 -3.85 7.26
CA THR A 124 3.79 -4.77 7.72
C THR A 124 4.35 -5.88 8.59
N GLY A 125 3.52 -6.46 9.46
CA GLY A 125 3.91 -7.59 10.34
C GLY A 125 4.42 -8.83 9.59
N PHE A 126 4.16 -8.93 8.28
CA PHE A 126 4.63 -10.01 7.41
C PHE A 126 6.17 -10.08 7.29
N ALA A 127 6.89 -9.02 7.67
CA ALA A 127 8.35 -9.01 7.75
C ALA A 127 8.94 -10.00 8.78
N HIS A 128 8.13 -10.51 9.72
CA HIS A 128 8.55 -11.46 10.75
C HIS A 128 8.43 -12.93 10.34
N GLU A 129 7.82 -13.22 9.18
CA GLU A 129 7.62 -14.60 8.72
C GLU A 129 8.95 -15.29 8.33
N PRO A 130 9.11 -16.61 8.59
CA PRO A 130 10.31 -17.36 8.22
C PRO A 130 10.60 -17.32 6.71
N LEU A 131 9.53 -17.30 5.90
CA LEU A 131 9.56 -17.16 4.44
C LEU A 131 10.11 -15.78 4.01
N TRP A 132 10.06 -14.76 4.85
CA TRP A 132 10.67 -13.45 4.57
C TRP A 132 12.16 -13.43 4.95
N GLN A 133 12.48 -13.96 6.13
CA GLN A 133 13.85 -13.98 6.68
C GLN A 133 14.82 -14.86 5.88
N GLN A 134 14.33 -15.94 5.26
CA GLN A 134 15.15 -16.92 4.53
C GLN A 134 15.44 -16.54 3.06
N SER A 135 14.96 -15.40 2.57
CA SER A 135 15.11 -15.00 1.17
C SER A 135 16.52 -14.47 0.90
N THR A 136 17.14 -14.97 -0.18
CA THR A 136 18.53 -14.63 -0.55
C THR A 136 18.62 -13.32 -1.32
N LEU A 137 17.56 -12.92 -2.04
CA LEU A 137 17.52 -11.69 -2.83
C LEU A 137 17.09 -10.46 -2.00
N LEU A 138 16.35 -10.67 -0.92
CA LEU A 138 15.84 -9.60 -0.04
C LEU A 138 16.92 -8.63 0.50
N PRO A 139 18.10 -9.09 0.98
CA PRO A 139 19.14 -8.21 1.54
C PRO A 139 19.66 -7.15 0.54
N GLN A 140 19.65 -7.46 -0.76
CA GLN A 140 20.11 -6.55 -1.82
C GLN A 140 19.17 -5.35 -1.97
N PHE A 141 17.86 -5.57 -1.84
CA PHE A 141 16.85 -4.52 -1.90
C PHE A 141 16.65 -3.80 -0.56
N LYS A 142 16.94 -4.45 0.58
CA LYS A 142 16.91 -3.82 1.90
C LYS A 142 17.88 -2.64 2.00
N SER A 143 19.04 -2.70 1.35
CA SER A 143 20.02 -1.60 1.36
C SER A 143 19.49 -0.36 0.64
N MET A 144 18.82 -0.52 -0.51
CA MET A 144 18.13 0.58 -1.19
C MET A 144 16.93 1.09 -0.39
N ALA A 145 16.18 0.21 0.27
CA ALA A 145 15.06 0.60 1.13
C ALA A 145 15.53 1.42 2.35
N ALA A 146 16.65 1.02 2.98
CA ALA A 146 17.26 1.74 4.09
C ALA A 146 17.79 3.12 3.67
N TRP A 147 18.32 3.24 2.45
CA TRP A 147 18.68 4.54 1.89
C TRP A 147 17.46 5.45 1.72
N LEU A 148 16.34 4.91 1.24
CA LEU A 148 15.08 5.65 1.10
C LEU A 148 14.49 6.09 2.46
N GLU A 149 14.67 5.27 3.50
CA GLU A 149 14.29 5.58 4.88
C GLU A 149 15.20 6.66 5.50
N SER A 150 16.48 6.72 5.13
CA SER A 150 17.40 7.76 5.59
C SER A 150 17.02 9.17 5.09
N GLU A 151 16.45 9.23 3.89
CA GLU A 151 15.91 10.45 3.27
C GLU A 151 14.51 10.81 3.82
N MET A 152 13.91 10.00 4.70
CA MET A 152 12.63 10.35 5.31
C MET A 152 12.76 11.46 6.37
N PRO A 153 11.94 12.53 6.25
CA PRO A 153 11.83 13.59 7.24
C PRO A 153 11.50 13.05 8.66
N PRO A 154 12.04 13.66 9.73
CA PRO A 154 11.88 13.16 11.11
C PRO A 154 10.43 12.95 11.55
N ASN A 155 9.50 13.73 11.02
CA ASN A 155 8.06 13.75 11.34
C ASN A 155 7.27 12.47 10.96
N VAL A 156 7.84 11.57 10.16
CA VAL A 156 7.20 10.27 9.85
C VAL A 156 7.69 9.15 10.78
N ARG A 157 8.88 9.30 11.38
CA ARG A 157 9.49 8.31 12.30
C ARG A 157 8.68 8.17 13.59
N GLU A 158 8.05 9.26 14.03
CA GLU A 158 7.30 9.32 15.27
C GLU A 158 5.97 8.54 15.23
N HIS A 159 5.39 8.36 14.04
CA HIS A 159 4.12 7.65 13.85
C HIS A 159 4.28 6.16 13.53
N LEU A 160 5.49 5.71 13.18
CA LEU A 160 5.80 4.29 12.94
C LEU A 160 6.12 3.54 14.24
N HIS A 161 6.45 4.25 15.33
CA HIS A 161 6.60 3.70 16.67
C HIS A 161 5.26 3.64 17.44
N ALA A 162 4.17 3.25 16.78
CA ALA A 162 2.89 2.97 17.44
C ALA A 162 2.91 1.66 18.26
N GLU A 163 4.07 1.03 18.43
CA GLU A 163 4.27 -0.04 19.44
C GLU A 163 4.51 0.51 20.84
N ASN A 164 4.77 1.82 20.98
CA ASN A 164 4.75 2.52 22.27
C ASN A 164 3.45 3.29 22.45
N PHE A 165 2.29 2.69 22.13
CA PHE A 165 1.03 3.23 22.63
C PHE A 165 1.16 3.24 24.15
N PRO A 166 1.24 4.41 24.83
CA PRO A 166 1.15 4.43 26.26
C PRO A 166 -0.34 4.16 26.51
N VAL A 167 -0.71 2.88 26.58
CA VAL A 167 -1.92 2.49 27.28
C VAL A 167 -1.62 2.77 28.75
N HIS A 168 -1.61 4.05 29.11
CA HIS A 168 -1.86 4.49 30.46
C HIS A 168 -3.33 4.15 30.67
N LEU A 169 -3.62 2.87 30.90
CA LEU A 169 -4.82 2.50 31.61
C LEU A 169 -4.72 3.34 32.88
N PRO A 170 -5.62 4.32 33.10
CA PRO A 170 -5.75 4.87 34.43
C PRO A 170 -5.89 3.63 35.30
N LYS A 171 -5.03 3.46 36.30
CA LYS A 171 -5.28 2.46 37.32
C LYS A 171 -6.66 2.82 37.82
N VAL A 172 -7.67 2.05 37.42
CA VAL A 172 -9.00 2.21 37.96
C VAL A 172 -8.79 1.83 39.41
N GLN A 173 -8.62 2.85 40.23
CA GLN A 173 -8.41 2.73 41.63
C GLN A 173 -9.74 2.16 42.14
N LEU A 174 -9.77 0.85 42.39
CA LEU A 174 -10.95 0.16 42.93
C LEU A 174 -11.15 0.51 44.42
N ASP A 175 -10.73 1.69 44.86
CA ASP A 175 -10.81 2.19 46.25
C ASP A 175 -12.23 2.66 46.61
N GLY A 176 -13.16 2.59 45.66
CA GLY A 176 -14.57 2.96 45.84
C GLY A 176 -15.56 1.85 45.49
N LEU A 177 -15.13 0.59 45.30
CA LEU A 177 -16.11 -0.48 45.14
C LEU A 177 -16.88 -0.68 46.45
N PRO A 178 -18.21 -0.58 46.45
CA PRO A 178 -19.00 -0.93 47.62
C PRO A 178 -18.66 -2.34 48.10
N ALA A 179 -18.36 -2.49 49.38
CA ALA A 179 -17.92 -3.73 50.03
C ALA A 179 -18.97 -4.86 50.10
N HIS A 180 -19.98 -4.89 49.22
CA HIS A 180 -21.06 -5.88 49.26
C HIS A 180 -20.96 -7.00 48.22
N ILE A 181 -19.90 -7.06 47.40
CA ILE A 181 -19.70 -8.17 46.45
C ILE A 181 -18.69 -9.22 46.99
N SER A 182 -18.31 -9.13 48.26
CA SER A 182 -17.53 -10.16 48.95
C SER A 182 -18.39 -10.97 49.92
N THR A 183 -19.54 -11.49 49.47
CA THR A 183 -20.17 -12.61 50.18
C THR A 183 -19.53 -13.92 49.74
N SER A 184 -18.50 -14.27 50.49
CA SER A 184 -17.98 -15.61 50.78
C SER A 184 -18.92 -16.80 50.44
N PRO A 185 -18.42 -17.88 49.80
CA PRO A 185 -19.17 -19.11 49.55
C PRO A 185 -19.20 -20.06 50.77
N ALA A 186 -19.31 -19.54 52.00
CA ALA A 186 -19.14 -20.34 53.23
C ALA A 186 -20.37 -20.41 54.16
N ALA A 187 -21.54 -19.92 53.75
CA ALA A 187 -22.73 -19.86 54.62
C ALA A 187 -23.99 -20.53 54.04
N ALA A 188 -23.84 -21.67 53.36
CA ALA A 188 -24.95 -22.52 52.90
C ALA A 188 -24.87 -23.95 53.47
N SER A 189 -24.26 -24.14 54.63
CA SER A 189 -24.20 -25.43 55.34
C SER A 189 -24.36 -25.22 56.85
N SER A 190 -25.50 -24.69 57.26
CA SER A 190 -26.04 -24.79 58.62
C SER A 190 -27.41 -24.11 58.64
N ALA A 191 -28.40 -24.77 59.27
CA ALA A 191 -29.78 -24.32 59.44
C ALA A 191 -30.78 -24.64 58.31
N ALA A 192 -31.02 -25.93 58.06
CA ALA A 192 -32.37 -26.43 57.83
C ALA A 192 -32.53 -27.77 58.56
N GLY A 193 -32.61 -27.69 59.89
CA GLY A 193 -32.97 -28.82 60.73
C GLY A 193 -34.47 -28.84 61.03
N THR A 194 -35.01 -30.06 61.00
CA THR A 194 -36.09 -30.59 61.86
C THR A 194 -37.51 -30.56 61.31
N THR A 195 -38.06 -31.76 61.02
CA THR A 195 -39.28 -32.42 61.57
C THR A 195 -39.82 -33.42 60.53
N HIS A 196 -40.40 -34.60 60.79
CA HIS A 196 -40.51 -35.54 61.91
C HIS A 196 -41.29 -36.75 61.31
N HIS A 197 -40.99 -37.99 61.72
CA HIS A 197 -41.95 -39.10 61.94
C HIS A 197 -42.56 -40.00 60.82
N THR A 198 -42.33 -41.33 61.01
CA THR A 198 -43.16 -42.58 60.81
C THR A 198 -43.59 -42.99 59.38
N ASN A 199 -43.89 -44.25 59.03
CA ASN A 199 -44.08 -45.53 59.72
C ASN A 199 -44.07 -46.66 58.64
N GLY A 200 -43.81 -47.91 59.04
CA GLY A 200 -44.27 -49.11 58.31
C GLY A 200 -43.19 -49.96 57.67
#